data_AF-A0A2N1VJ37-F1
#
_entry.id   AF-A0A2N1VJ37-F1
#
_cell.length_a   1.000
_cell.length_b   1.000
_cell.length_c   1.000
_cell.angle_alpha   90.00
_cell.angle_beta   90.00
_cell.angle_gamma   90.00
#
_symmetry.space_group_name_H-M   'P 1'
#
loop_
_entity.id
_entity.type
_entity.pdbx_description
1 polymer ?
#
loop_
_entity_poly.entity_id
_entity_poly.type
_entity_poly.pdbx_seq_one_letter_code
_entity_poly.pdbx_strand_id
1 'polypeptide(L)'
;MKLKKSFEITDEIENKIISVAYGDASLRDKIRVSRLASRNDVVRNILDNYKRTAREVKSIGEEEMPHEILKSIQIKNLSAINKTSSFFYDLFSIIMARPVVSAAVSVILITAMATSLIINKPVQYNYTDEEIAAADRQAKYALSIVGNIFRETSATLQNEVLVKAVAKPFRQSIEIANNLLEGEKK
;
A
#
# COMPACT_ATOMS: atom_id res chain seq x y z
N MET A 1 6.29 -37.71 42.40
CA MET A 1 6.12 -36.26 42.18
C MET A 1 7.47 -35.71 41.70
N LYS A 2 7.66 -35.44 40.40
CA LYS A 2 8.95 -34.99 39.86
C LYS A 2 9.12 -33.49 40.14
N LEU A 3 10.07 -33.15 41.01
CA LEU A 3 10.46 -31.75 41.30
C LEU A 3 10.88 -31.06 40.00
N LYS A 4 10.19 -29.96 39.68
CA LYS A 4 10.48 -29.11 38.51
C LYS A 4 11.84 -28.45 38.78
N LYS A 5 12.85 -28.78 37.96
CA LYS A 5 14.20 -28.21 38.04
C LYS A 5 14.11 -26.67 37.94
N SER A 6 14.65 -25.97 38.93
CA SER A 6 14.74 -24.50 38.93
C SER A 6 15.52 -24.06 37.69
N PHE A 7 14.98 -23.11 36.94
CA PHE A 7 15.67 -22.56 35.79
C PHE A 7 16.79 -21.63 36.29
N GLU A 8 18.04 -22.05 36.12
CA GLU A 8 19.21 -21.23 36.40
C GLU A 8 19.46 -20.29 35.23
N ILE A 9 19.62 -19.00 35.52
CA ILE A 9 19.98 -17.99 34.54
C ILE A 9 21.49 -18.03 34.39
N THR A 10 21.97 -18.48 33.24
CA THR A 10 23.39 -18.41 32.88
C THR A 10 23.74 -17.01 32.38
N ASP A 11 24.98 -16.57 32.57
CA ASP A 11 25.52 -15.28 32.10
C ASP A 11 25.26 -15.02 30.60
N GLU A 12 25.27 -16.07 29.77
CA GLU A 12 24.96 -15.96 28.34
C GLU A 12 23.50 -15.55 28.08
N ILE A 13 22.56 -16.03 28.89
CA ILE A 13 21.14 -15.68 28.80
C ILE A 13 20.93 -14.26 29.33
N GLU A 14 21.61 -13.89 30.41
CA GLU A 14 21.56 -12.54 30.95
C GLU A 14 22.07 -11.50 29.96
N ASN A 15 23.23 -11.74 29.33
CA ASN A 15 23.77 -10.85 28.30
C ASN A 15 22.78 -10.65 27.14
N LYS A 16 22.11 -11.72 26.70
CA LYS A 16 21.06 -11.61 25.66
C LYS A 16 19.85 -10.82 26.13
N ILE A 17 19.45 -10.95 27.39
CA ILE A 17 18.37 -10.15 27.99
C ILE A 17 18.74 -8.66 27.99
N ILE A 18 19.98 -8.33 28.39
CA ILE A 18 20.50 -6.95 28.39
C ILE A 18 20.53 -6.39 26.96
N SER A 19 21.13 -7.10 26.01
CA SER A 19 21.18 -6.65 24.60
C SER A 19 19.78 -6.42 24.02
N VAL A 20 18.79 -7.24 24.40
CA VAL A 20 17.39 -7.04 23.98
C VAL A 20 16.79 -5.80 24.63
N ALA A 21 17.08 -5.53 25.91
CA ALA A 21 16.60 -4.36 26.62
C ALA A 21 17.15 -3.03 26.06
N TYR A 22 18.43 -3.01 25.69
CA TYR A 22 19.10 -1.83 25.10
C TYR A 22 18.89 -1.70 23.58
N GLY A 23 18.26 -2.68 22.93
CA GLY A 23 17.86 -2.63 21.53
C GLY A 23 18.88 -3.16 20.52
N ASP A 24 20.10 -3.50 20.97
CA ASP A 24 21.24 -3.97 20.16
C ASP A 24 21.19 -5.47 19.80
N ALA A 25 20.22 -6.21 20.34
CA ALA A 25 20.08 -7.63 20.03
C ALA A 25 19.59 -7.92 18.58
N SER A 26 20.10 -9.02 18.02
CA SER A 26 19.64 -9.59 16.76
C SER A 26 18.16 -10.00 16.83
N LEU A 27 17.47 -10.07 15.67
CA LEU A 27 16.07 -10.51 15.59
C LEU A 27 15.87 -11.91 16.21
N ARG A 28 16.86 -12.79 16.07
CA ARG A 28 16.82 -14.15 16.63
C ARG A 28 16.85 -14.11 18.16
N ASP A 29 17.69 -13.26 18.75
CA ASP A 29 17.81 -13.13 20.20
C ASP A 29 16.57 -12.46 20.80
N LYS A 30 15.99 -11.47 20.12
CA LYS A 30 14.71 -10.85 20.52
C LYS A 30 13.59 -11.89 20.65
N ILE A 31 13.44 -12.78 19.67
CA ILE A 31 12.43 -13.84 19.70
C ILE A 31 12.75 -14.86 20.81
N ARG A 32 14.01 -15.26 20.95
CA ARG A 32 14.45 -16.22 21.97
C ARG A 32 14.16 -15.71 23.39
N VAL A 33 14.56 -14.47 23.69
CA VAL A 33 14.35 -13.84 25.00
C VAL A 33 12.86 -13.61 25.27
N SER A 34 12.09 -13.16 24.27
CA SER A 34 10.63 -13.01 24.40
C SER A 34 9.93 -14.33 24.76
N ARG A 35 10.34 -15.43 24.12
CA ARG A 35 9.81 -16.77 24.42
C ARG A 35 10.24 -17.30 25.79
N LEU A 36 11.42 -16.91 26.28
CA LEU A 36 11.86 -17.24 27.64
C LEU A 36 11.10 -16.43 28.69
N ALA A 37 10.90 -15.14 28.45
CA ALA A 37 10.12 -14.26 29.32
C ALA A 37 8.65 -14.67 29.44
N SER A 38 8.04 -15.23 28.39
CA SER A 38 6.65 -15.72 28.46
C SER A 38 6.48 -17.02 29.26
N ARG A 39 7.58 -17.75 29.52
CA ARG A 39 7.58 -19.03 30.22
C ARG A 39 8.16 -18.96 31.63
N ASN A 40 8.91 -17.90 31.95
CA ASN A 40 9.58 -17.72 33.22
C ASN A 40 9.45 -16.27 33.70
N ASP A 41 8.73 -16.09 34.81
CA ASP A 41 8.49 -14.78 35.42
C ASP A 41 9.78 -14.07 35.87
N VAL A 42 10.83 -14.82 36.23
CA VAL A 42 12.13 -14.27 36.64
C VAL A 42 12.80 -13.57 35.45
N VAL A 43 12.80 -14.21 34.28
CA VAL A 43 13.37 -13.65 33.05
C VAL A 43 12.59 -12.41 32.60
N ARG A 44 11.26 -12.43 32.75
CA ARG A 44 10.41 -11.27 32.47
C ARG A 44 10.78 -10.08 33.35
N ASN A 45 10.89 -10.30 34.66
CA ASN A 45 11.21 -9.23 35.62
C ASN A 45 12.59 -8.60 35.34
N ILE A 46 13.60 -9.41 35.01
CA ILE A 46 14.94 -8.92 34.67
C ILE A 46 14.90 -8.10 33.37
N LEU A 47 14.22 -8.61 32.34
CA LEU A 47 14.07 -7.90 31.06
C LEU A 47 13.37 -6.54 31.25
N ASP A 48 12.30 -6.49 32.04
CA ASP A 48 11.53 -5.26 32.27
C ASP A 48 12.33 -4.23 33.08
N ASN A 49 13.11 -4.68 34.07
CA ASN A 49 14.03 -3.82 34.80
C ASN A 49 15.07 -3.18 33.88
N TYR A 50 15.76 -3.97 33.06
CA TYR A 50 16.75 -3.41 32.12
C TYR A 50 16.10 -2.51 31.06
N LYS A 51 14.89 -2.84 30.58
CA LYS A 51 14.15 -1.97 29.65
C LYS A 51 13.74 -0.64 30.29
N ARG A 52 13.47 -0.62 31.60
CA ARG A 52 13.21 0.62 32.33
C ARG A 52 14.48 1.45 32.43
N THR A 53 15.60 0.85 32.85
CA THR A 53 16.89 1.53 32.92
C THR A 53 17.34 2.07 31.56
N ALA A 54 17.20 1.30 30.48
CA ALA A 54 17.55 1.75 29.13
C ALA A 54 16.69 2.95 28.69
N ARG A 55 15.42 3.01 29.08
CA ARG A 55 14.55 4.17 28.82
C ARG A 55 14.98 5.40 29.62
N GLU A 56 15.36 5.22 30.89
CA GLU A 56 15.86 6.29 31.74
C GLU A 56 17.18 6.86 31.19
N VAL A 57 18.14 6.00 30.84
CA VAL A 57 19.41 6.43 30.23
C VAL A 57 19.17 7.16 28.91
N LYS A 58 18.29 6.63 28.06
CA LYS A 58 17.94 7.28 26.79
C LYS A 58 17.21 8.63 26.98
N SER A 59 16.61 8.85 28.15
CA SER A 59 15.94 10.12 28.48
C SER A 59 16.86 11.18 29.04
N ILE A 60 18.13 10.83 29.33
CA ILE A 60 19.16 11.82 29.66
C ILE A 60 19.37 12.65 28.38
N GLY A 61 19.08 13.95 28.46
CA GLY A 61 19.22 14.86 27.34
C GLY A 61 20.65 14.88 26.81
N GLU A 62 20.78 14.92 25.49
CA GLU A 62 22.08 15.08 24.85
C GLU A 62 22.63 16.47 25.19
N GLU A 63 23.80 16.53 25.81
CA GLU A 63 24.53 17.79 26.01
C GLU A 63 25.16 18.20 24.67
N GLU A 64 24.96 19.45 24.26
CA GLU A 64 25.53 19.96 23.01
C GLU A 64 27.07 19.98 23.10
N MET A 65 27.70 19.21 22.21
CA MET A 65 29.16 19.16 22.11
C MET A 65 29.73 20.54 21.73
N PRO A 66 30.76 21.03 22.43
CA PRO A 66 31.39 22.32 22.13
C PRO A 66 31.82 22.43 20.67
N HIS A 67 31.46 23.53 20.01
CA HIS A 67 31.72 23.77 18.59
C HIS A 67 33.22 23.72 18.21
N GLU A 68 34.12 23.96 19.16
CA GLU A 68 35.57 23.91 18.98
C GLU A 68 36.05 22.49 18.62
N ILE A 69 35.43 21.46 19.19
CA ILE A 69 35.77 20.05 18.94
C ILE A 69 35.25 19.64 17.55
N LEU A 70 34.02 20.02 17.19
CA LEU A 70 33.42 19.74 15.88
C LEU A 70 34.28 20.25 14.71
N LYS A 71 34.84 21.46 14.86
CA LYS A 71 35.68 22.10 13.84
C LYS A 71 36.99 21.33 13.60
N SER A 72 37.55 20.72 14.65
CA SER A 72 38.77 19.91 14.53
C SER A 72 38.54 18.56 13.81
N ILE A 73 37.32 18.02 13.89
CA ILE A 73 36.96 16.71 13.32
C ILE A 73 36.56 16.83 11.85
N GLN A 74 35.82 17.88 11.46
CA GLN A 74 35.39 18.09 10.06
C GLN A 74 36.58 18.24 9.09
N ILE A 75 37.68 18.82 9.54
CA ILE A 75 38.86 19.08 8.69
C ILE A 75 39.60 17.78 8.32
N LYS A 76 39.46 16.69 9.10
CA LYS A 76 40.18 15.42 8.85
C LYS A 76 39.41 14.38 8.04
N ASN A 77 38.09 14.49 7.86
CA ASN A 77 37.25 13.42 7.27
C ASN A 77 36.67 13.74 5.87
N LEU A 78 37.04 14.86 5.26
CA LEU A 78 36.50 15.28 3.95
C LEU A 78 36.90 14.38 2.75
N SER A 79 37.87 13.47 2.90
CA SER A 79 38.28 12.59 1.79
C SER A 79 37.45 11.31 1.64
N ALA A 80 36.49 11.02 2.53
CA ALA A 80 35.72 9.77 2.50
C ALA A 80 34.29 9.90 1.93
N ILE A 81 33.82 11.12 1.63
CA ILE A 81 32.39 11.39 1.42
C ILE A 81 31.96 11.39 -0.06
N ASN A 82 32.88 11.33 -1.03
CA ASN A 82 32.55 11.35 -2.46
C ASN A 82 32.58 9.97 -3.15
N LYS A 83 32.12 8.91 -2.47
CA LYS A 83 31.74 7.67 -3.16
C LYS A 83 30.21 7.66 -3.24
N THR A 84 29.65 8.16 -4.34
CA THR A 84 28.24 7.94 -4.67
C THR A 84 28.07 6.45 -4.98
N SER A 85 27.97 5.63 -3.93
CA SER A 85 27.63 4.22 -4.02
C SER A 85 26.16 4.12 -4.42
N SER A 86 25.90 4.18 -5.71
CA SER A 86 24.60 3.81 -6.24
C SER A 86 24.39 2.32 -5.94
N PHE A 87 23.40 2.02 -5.11
CA PHE A 87 23.04 0.65 -4.70
C PHE A 87 23.00 -0.34 -5.88
N PHE A 88 22.49 0.10 -7.03
CA PHE A 88 22.44 -0.70 -8.25
C PHE A 88 23.82 -1.04 -8.82
N TYR A 89 24.79 -0.14 -8.72
CA TYR A 89 26.16 -0.38 -9.18
C TYR A 89 26.88 -1.39 -8.28
N ASP A 90 26.74 -1.24 -6.96
CA ASP A 90 27.31 -2.18 -5.99
C ASP A 90 26.67 -3.57 -6.15
N LEU A 91 25.34 -3.65 -6.30
CA LEU A 91 24.64 -4.90 -6.55
C LEU A 91 25.06 -5.56 -7.87
N PHE A 92 25.16 -4.78 -8.95
CA PHE A 92 25.59 -5.28 -10.26
C PHE A 92 27.04 -5.78 -10.24
N SER A 93 27.92 -5.07 -9.55
CA SER A 93 29.33 -5.46 -9.41
C SER A 93 29.48 -6.80 -8.67
N ILE A 94 28.70 -7.04 -7.62
CA ILE A 94 28.72 -8.31 -6.86
C ILE A 94 28.19 -9.47 -7.70
N ILE A 95 27.14 -9.23 -8.50
CA ILE A 95 26.55 -10.24 -9.38
C ILE A 95 27.50 -10.58 -10.53
N MET A 96 28.10 -9.59 -11.18
CA MET A 96 28.99 -9.81 -12.33
C MET A 96 30.39 -10.30 -11.95
N ALA A 97 30.95 -9.85 -10.82
CA ALA A 97 32.31 -10.21 -10.42
C ALA A 97 32.44 -11.66 -9.91
N ARG A 98 31.33 -12.33 -9.59
CA ARG A 98 31.34 -13.71 -9.07
C ARG A 98 30.42 -14.61 -9.89
N PRO A 99 30.98 -15.51 -10.73
CA PRO A 99 30.20 -16.40 -11.61
C PRO A 99 29.14 -17.23 -10.86
N VAL A 100 29.46 -17.67 -9.64
CA VAL A 100 28.55 -18.46 -8.79
C VAL A 100 27.33 -17.63 -8.32
N VAL A 101 27.54 -16.34 -8.01
CA VAL A 101 26.46 -15.43 -7.59
C VAL A 101 25.54 -15.12 -8.76
N SER A 102 26.12 -14.86 -9.95
CA SER A 102 25.35 -14.65 -11.18
C SER A 102 24.44 -15.84 -11.51
N ALA A 103 24.96 -17.07 -11.43
CA ALA A 103 24.18 -18.28 -11.65
C ALA A 103 23.04 -18.43 -10.63
N ALA A 104 23.34 -18.22 -9.33
CA ALA A 104 22.33 -18.32 -8.27
C ALA A 104 21.19 -17.30 -8.44
N VAL A 105 21.53 -16.04 -8.75
CA VAL A 105 20.54 -14.98 -8.99
C VAL A 105 19.67 -15.31 -10.21
N SER A 106 20.29 -15.81 -11.29
CA SER A 106 19.56 -16.21 -12.50
C SER A 106 18.57 -17.35 -12.23
N VAL A 107 18.98 -18.36 -11.46
CA VAL A 107 18.10 -19.47 -11.05
C VAL A 107 16.94 -18.97 -10.20
N ILE A 108 17.19 -18.08 -9.23
CA ILE A 108 16.12 -17.47 -8.40
C ILE A 108 15.12 -16.72 -9.27
N LEU A 109 15.60 -15.94 -10.24
CA LEU A 109 14.77 -15.11 -11.10
C LEU A 109 13.92 -15.96 -12.04
N ILE A 110 14.51 -16.99 -12.67
CA ILE A 110 13.78 -17.97 -13.49
C ILE A 110 12.73 -18.69 -12.65
N THR A 111 13.06 -19.10 -11.42
CA THR A 111 12.13 -19.78 -10.52
C THR A 111 10.98 -18.87 -10.11
N ALA A 112 11.25 -17.59 -9.82
CA ALA A 112 10.24 -16.60 -9.49
C ALA A 112 9.28 -16.33 -10.68
N MET A 113 9.81 -16.24 -11.90
CA MET A 113 8.99 -16.08 -13.10
C MET A 113 8.12 -17.32 -13.36
N ALA A 114 8.70 -18.52 -13.26
CA ALA A 114 7.97 -19.77 -13.45
C ALA A 114 6.86 -19.96 -12.41
N THR A 115 7.15 -19.67 -11.13
CA THR A 115 6.15 -19.75 -10.05
C THR A 115 5.04 -18.73 -10.21
N SER A 116 5.36 -17.50 -10.63
CA SER A 116 4.35 -16.47 -10.92
C SER A 116 3.35 -16.91 -11.99
N LEU A 117 3.81 -17.57 -13.06
CA LEU A 117 2.92 -18.08 -14.12
C LEU A 117 2.03 -19.23 -13.66
N ILE A 118 2.50 -20.05 -12.72
CA ILE A 118 1.74 -21.19 -12.19
C ILE A 118 0.69 -20.73 -11.17
N ILE A 119 1.01 -19.71 -10.36
CA ILE A 119 0.14 -19.22 -9.28
C ILE A 119 -0.92 -18.26 -9.83
N ASN A 120 -0.59 -17.42 -10.81
CA ASN A 120 -1.52 -16.46 -11.40
C ASN A 120 -2.36 -17.07 -12.54
N LYS A 121 -2.94 -18.25 -12.33
CA LYS A 121 -3.96 -18.74 -13.26
C LYS A 121 -5.22 -17.88 -13.07
N PRO A 122 -5.87 -17.40 -14.16
CA PRO A 122 -7.13 -16.69 -14.02
C PRO A 122 -8.13 -17.60 -13.32
N VAL A 123 -8.75 -17.11 -12.26
CA VAL A 123 -9.79 -17.84 -11.53
C VAL A 123 -10.92 -18.14 -12.53
N GLN A 124 -11.10 -19.40 -12.88
CA GLN A 124 -12.25 -19.84 -13.65
C GLN A 124 -13.46 -19.85 -12.71
N TYR A 125 -14.34 -18.86 -12.89
CA TYR A 125 -15.61 -18.81 -12.18
C TYR A 125 -16.61 -19.73 -12.87
N ASN A 126 -17.08 -20.74 -12.14
CA ASN A 126 -18.20 -21.57 -12.57
C ASN A 126 -19.45 -20.99 -11.92
N TYR A 127 -20.32 -20.36 -12.71
CA TYR A 127 -21.59 -19.83 -12.23
C TYR A 127 -22.63 -20.93 -12.11
N THR A 128 -23.46 -20.83 -11.08
CA THR A 128 -24.64 -21.68 -10.92
C THR A 128 -25.77 -21.23 -11.83
N ASP A 129 -26.69 -22.13 -12.17
CA ASP A 129 -27.89 -21.80 -12.97
C ASP A 129 -28.74 -20.71 -12.29
N GLU A 130 -28.74 -20.67 -10.95
CA GLU A 130 -29.45 -19.65 -10.17
C GLU A 130 -28.83 -18.26 -10.33
N GLU A 131 -27.49 -18.16 -10.29
CA GLU A 131 -26.76 -16.90 -10.53
C GLU A 131 -26.97 -16.41 -11.95
N ILE A 132 -26.94 -17.31 -12.94
CA ILE A 132 -27.21 -16.97 -14.34
C ILE A 132 -28.65 -16.47 -14.50
N ALA A 133 -29.63 -17.14 -13.89
CA ALA A 133 -31.03 -16.73 -13.94
C ALA A 133 -31.26 -15.38 -13.23
N ALA A 134 -30.55 -15.12 -12.13
CA ALA A 134 -30.60 -13.83 -11.46
C ALA A 134 -30.01 -12.71 -12.33
N ALA A 135 -28.87 -12.96 -12.97
CA ALA A 135 -28.25 -12.01 -13.89
C ALA A 135 -29.15 -11.71 -15.11
N ASP A 136 -29.79 -12.72 -15.69
CA ASP A 136 -30.74 -12.54 -16.81
C ASP A 136 -31.94 -11.66 -16.41
N ARG A 137 -32.51 -11.88 -15.21
CA ARG A 137 -33.57 -11.02 -14.68
C ARG A 137 -33.13 -9.58 -14.51
N GLN A 138 -31.92 -9.36 -13.97
CA GLN A 138 -31.36 -8.02 -13.80
C GLN A 138 -31.12 -7.34 -15.15
N ALA A 139 -30.58 -8.06 -16.13
CA ALA A 139 -30.34 -7.55 -17.47
C ALA A 139 -31.66 -7.13 -18.15
N LYS A 140 -32.69 -7.99 -18.09
CA LYS A 140 -34.03 -7.68 -18.63
C LYS A 140 -34.65 -6.46 -17.96
N TYR A 141 -34.53 -6.35 -16.64
CA TYR A 141 -35.02 -5.19 -15.89
C TYR A 141 -34.30 -3.90 -16.31
N ALA A 142 -32.96 -3.92 -16.38
CA ALA A 142 -32.18 -2.77 -16.83
C ALA A 142 -32.54 -2.35 -18.26
N LEU A 143 -32.66 -3.30 -19.19
CA LEU A 143 -33.08 -3.04 -20.56
C LEU A 143 -34.49 -2.43 -20.62
N SER A 144 -35.41 -2.85 -19.74
CA SER A 144 -36.75 -2.29 -19.67
C SER A 144 -36.75 -0.83 -19.22
N ILE A 145 -35.90 -0.46 -18.25
CA ILE A 145 -35.71 0.93 -17.80
C ILE A 145 -35.20 1.77 -18.96
N VAL A 146 -34.15 1.31 -19.64
CA VAL A 146 -33.57 2.01 -20.79
C VAL A 146 -34.62 2.23 -21.88
N GLY A 147 -35.42 1.20 -22.19
CA GLY A 147 -36.52 1.31 -23.16
C GLY A 147 -37.59 2.33 -22.74
N ASN A 148 -37.92 2.41 -21.46
CA ASN A 148 -38.87 3.40 -20.95
C ASN A 148 -38.32 4.83 -21.03
N ILE A 149 -37.06 5.04 -20.65
CA ILE A 149 -36.39 6.34 -20.77
C ILE A 149 -36.38 6.79 -22.24
N PHE A 150 -36.04 5.92 -23.19
CA PHE A 150 -36.06 6.28 -24.61
C PHE A 150 -37.45 6.67 -25.10
N ARG A 151 -38.48 5.95 -24.66
CA ARG A 151 -39.88 6.23 -25.04
C ARG A 151 -40.34 7.57 -24.51
N GLU A 152 -40.07 7.84 -23.23
CA GLU A 152 -40.42 9.09 -22.55
C GLU A 152 -39.64 10.28 -23.15
N THR A 153 -38.34 10.09 -23.42
CA THR A 153 -37.50 11.09 -24.07
C THR A 153 -38.02 11.40 -25.48
N SER A 154 -38.39 10.37 -26.26
CA SER A 154 -38.95 10.56 -27.61
C SER A 154 -40.27 11.33 -27.57
N ALA A 155 -41.17 10.96 -26.65
CA ALA A 155 -42.44 11.65 -26.47
C ALA A 155 -42.25 13.12 -26.05
N THR A 156 -41.30 13.38 -25.16
CA THR A 156 -40.94 14.74 -24.70
C THR A 156 -40.35 15.56 -25.83
N LEU A 157 -39.39 14.99 -26.58
CA LEU A 157 -38.78 15.64 -27.73
C LEU A 157 -39.82 16.01 -28.78
N GLN A 158 -40.71 15.08 -29.12
CA GLN A 158 -41.72 15.31 -30.16
C GLN A 158 -42.76 16.34 -29.72
N ASN A 159 -43.39 16.13 -28.57
CA ASN A 159 -44.57 16.91 -28.19
C ASN A 159 -44.21 18.24 -27.51
N GLU A 160 -43.15 18.25 -26.70
CA GLU A 160 -42.80 19.43 -25.92
C GLU A 160 -41.74 20.27 -26.63
N VAL A 161 -40.68 19.65 -27.12
CA VAL A 161 -39.59 20.40 -27.76
C VAL A 161 -39.98 20.79 -29.19
N LEU A 162 -40.21 19.83 -30.08
CA LEU A 162 -40.42 20.12 -31.50
C LEU A 162 -41.74 20.87 -31.74
N VAL A 163 -42.85 20.40 -31.17
CA VAL A 163 -44.16 21.02 -31.42
C VAL A 163 -44.37 22.30 -30.61
N LYS A 164 -44.23 22.24 -29.27
CA LYS A 164 -44.55 23.39 -28.41
C LYS A 164 -43.45 24.44 -28.36
N ALA A 165 -42.19 24.04 -28.17
CA ALA A 165 -41.10 25.00 -27.97
C ALA A 165 -40.53 25.56 -29.28
N VAL A 166 -40.59 24.80 -30.38
CA VAL A 166 -40.02 25.23 -31.68
C VAL A 166 -41.11 25.62 -32.69
N ALA A 167 -41.97 24.69 -33.09
CA ALA A 167 -42.88 24.91 -34.20
C ALA A 167 -43.93 25.99 -33.91
N LYS A 168 -44.48 26.05 -32.69
CA LYS A 168 -45.50 27.03 -32.32
C LYS A 168 -44.95 28.48 -32.31
N PRO A 169 -43.84 28.82 -31.64
CA PRO A 169 -43.25 30.17 -31.72
C PRO A 169 -42.83 30.53 -33.13
N PHE A 170 -42.28 29.58 -33.90
CA PHE A 170 -41.90 29.81 -35.29
C PHE A 170 -43.11 30.20 -36.15
N ARG A 171 -44.22 29.47 -36.05
CA ARG A 171 -45.46 29.82 -36.76
C ARG A 171 -45.99 31.19 -36.35
N GLN A 172 -45.96 31.52 -35.07
CA GLN A 172 -46.34 32.85 -34.57
C GLN A 172 -45.44 33.95 -35.16
N SER A 173 -44.13 33.71 -35.25
CA SER A 173 -43.20 34.68 -35.84
C SER A 173 -43.47 34.95 -37.31
N ILE A 174 -43.81 33.91 -38.09
CA ILE A 174 -44.22 34.05 -39.50
C ILE A 174 -45.52 34.83 -39.61
N GLU A 175 -46.51 34.54 -38.76
CA GLU A 175 -47.79 35.24 -38.75
C GLU A 175 -47.62 36.73 -38.43
N ILE A 176 -46.77 37.07 -37.45
CA ILE A 176 -46.42 38.46 -37.15
C ILE A 176 -45.75 39.13 -38.36
N ALA A 177 -44.77 38.47 -38.99
CA ALA A 177 -44.08 39.01 -40.16
C ALA A 177 -45.05 39.25 -41.33
N ASN A 178 -45.96 38.32 -41.61
CA ASN A 178 -46.98 38.47 -42.65
C ASN A 178 -47.93 39.63 -42.34
N ASN A 179 -48.40 39.76 -41.10
CA ASN A 179 -49.28 40.85 -40.70
C ASN A 179 -48.59 42.23 -40.82
N LEU A 180 -47.29 42.32 -40.54
CA LEU A 180 -46.52 43.56 -40.76
C LEU A 180 -46.39 43.89 -42.25
N LEU A 181 -46.07 42.91 -43.09
CA LEU A 181 -45.89 43.08 -44.53
C LEU A 181 -47.21 43.33 -45.30
N GLU A 182 -48.33 42.79 -44.82
CA GLU A 182 -49.66 43.06 -45.37
C GLU A 182 -50.25 44.37 -44.84
N GLY A 183 -49.94 44.75 -43.60
CA GLY A 183 -50.33 46.03 -43.00
C GLY A 183 -49.66 47.25 -43.65
N GLU A 184 -48.43 47.10 -44.16
CA GLU A 184 -47.74 48.14 -44.94
C GLU A 184 -48.28 48.32 -46.38
N LYS A 185 -49.18 47.44 -46.84
CA LYS A 185 -49.77 47.51 -48.20
C LYS A 185 -51.11 48.26 -48.28
N LYS A 186 -51.48 49.02 -47.24
CA LYS A 186 -52.61 49.97 -47.25
C LYS A 186 -52.11 51.39 -47.07
#